data_AF-A0A843GA49-F1
#
_entry.id   AF-A0A843GA49-F1
#
_cell.length_a   1.000
_cell.length_b   1.000
_cell.length_c   1.000
_cell.angle_alpha   90.00
_cell.angle_beta   90.00
_cell.angle_gamma   90.00
#
_symmetry.space_group_name_H-M   'P 1'
#
loop_
_entity.id
_entity.type
_entity.pdbx_description
1 polymer ?
#
loop_
_entity_poly.entity_id
_entity_poly.type
_entity_poly.pdbx_seq_one_letter_code
_entity_poly.pdbx_strand_id
1 'polypeptide(L)'
;NPNNVAFVLSSDMIQKAGWWSYFGSWNFDTLDSTNYQYYVAPNYVTIKPNSEGSITILNESNVLYNAEVKRGSNGTNQTTAQMTAVWANNGSKVNLNGTDYNPLKASNLVAIEDGYLTVNKTLDKNGNFTLYLLSSGNEYTAILMDNELKDSVFTRLFLLGGVGQDTFTISNMQDGVATWTINNGASSSDNADSNA
;
A
#
# COMPACT_ATOMS: atom_id res chain seq x y z
N ASN A 1 -13.03 -2.69 33.39
CA ASN A 1 -11.99 -2.88 32.35
C ASN A 1 -12.66 -3.24 31.04
N PRO A 2 -12.50 -2.45 29.97
CA PRO A 2 -12.97 -2.89 28.66
C PRO A 2 -12.01 -3.99 28.20
N ASN A 3 -12.32 -5.24 28.51
CA ASN A 3 -11.44 -6.38 28.23
C ASN A 3 -11.51 -6.87 26.77
N ASN A 4 -12.35 -6.25 25.93
CA ASN A 4 -12.53 -6.64 24.53
C ASN A 4 -12.44 -5.40 23.63
N VAL A 5 -11.23 -5.01 23.25
CA VAL A 5 -11.01 -3.99 22.21
C VAL A 5 -10.88 -4.70 20.86
N ALA A 6 -11.73 -4.30 19.91
CA ALA A 6 -11.69 -4.78 18.54
C ALA A 6 -11.46 -3.61 17.57
N PHE A 7 -10.62 -3.83 16.58
CA PHE A 7 -10.39 -2.92 15.45
C PHE A 7 -11.19 -3.43 14.26
N VAL A 8 -12.14 -2.64 13.79
CA VAL A 8 -12.92 -2.93 12.58
C VAL A 8 -12.37 -2.07 11.46
N LEU A 9 -11.84 -2.70 10.42
CA LEU A 9 -11.25 -2.04 9.25
C LEU A 9 -12.08 -2.39 8.04
N SER A 10 -12.32 -1.43 7.15
CA SER A 10 -13.11 -1.66 5.93
C SER A 10 -12.45 -1.10 4.67
N SER A 11 -12.83 -1.64 3.52
CA SER A 11 -12.41 -1.17 2.21
C SER A 11 -12.88 0.27 1.94
N ASP A 12 -14.00 0.69 2.53
CA ASP A 12 -14.49 2.09 2.47
C ASP A 12 -13.51 3.09 3.11
N MET A 13 -12.63 2.64 4.02
CA MET A 13 -11.59 3.51 4.58
C MET A 13 -10.51 3.87 3.56
N ILE A 14 -10.31 3.08 2.50
CA ILE A 14 -9.32 3.37 1.44
C ILE A 14 -9.68 4.67 0.73
N GLN A 15 -10.91 4.78 0.23
CA GLN A 15 -11.39 5.97 -0.47
C GLN A 15 -11.59 7.18 0.44
N LYS A 16 -11.65 6.97 1.76
CA LYS A 16 -11.76 8.03 2.78
C LYS A 16 -10.44 8.32 3.49
N ALA A 17 -9.34 7.73 3.03
CA ALA A 17 -8.06 7.79 3.71
C ALA A 17 -7.59 9.22 3.96
N GLY A 18 -7.85 10.14 3.03
CA GLY A 18 -7.56 11.56 3.23
C GLY A 18 -8.11 12.11 4.53
N TRP A 19 -9.35 11.80 4.89
CA TRP A 19 -9.95 12.31 6.13
C TRP A 19 -9.45 11.58 7.36
N TRP A 20 -9.29 10.26 7.28
CA TRP A 20 -8.78 9.47 8.40
C TRP A 20 -7.34 9.85 8.75
N SER A 21 -6.52 10.06 7.74
CA SER A 21 -5.15 10.50 7.93
C SER A 21 -5.10 11.94 8.44
N TYR A 22 -5.99 12.82 7.99
CA TYR A 22 -6.05 14.20 8.48
C TYR A 22 -6.36 14.24 9.98
N PHE A 23 -7.29 13.43 10.46
CA PHE A 23 -7.52 13.36 11.90
C PHE A 23 -6.36 12.66 12.63
N GLY A 24 -5.76 11.63 12.02
CA GLY A 24 -4.65 10.90 12.61
C GLY A 24 -3.31 11.67 12.66
N SER A 25 -3.12 12.67 11.81
CA SER A 25 -1.91 13.49 11.72
C SER A 25 -2.09 14.90 12.27
N TRP A 26 -3.21 15.18 12.96
CA TRP A 26 -3.49 16.50 13.53
C TRP A 26 -2.39 16.94 14.50
N ASN A 27 -1.82 18.10 14.22
CA ASN A 27 -0.83 18.74 15.08
C ASN A 27 -1.51 19.80 15.95
N PHE A 28 -1.50 19.57 17.27
CA PHE A 28 -2.14 20.46 18.25
C PHE A 28 -1.40 21.78 18.47
N ASP A 29 -0.13 21.86 18.08
CA ASP A 29 0.68 23.08 18.23
C ASP A 29 0.48 24.03 17.03
N THR A 30 0.49 23.49 15.81
CA THR A 30 0.33 24.26 14.57
C THR A 30 -1.11 24.39 14.12
N LEU A 31 -2.03 23.62 14.72
CA LEU A 31 -3.46 23.58 14.38
C LEU A 31 -3.71 23.22 12.91
N ASP A 32 -2.85 22.36 12.35
CA ASP A 32 -2.92 21.89 10.98
C ASP A 32 -2.74 20.37 10.89
N SER A 33 -2.89 19.87 9.67
CA SER A 33 -2.81 18.44 9.36
C SER A 33 -2.60 18.20 7.87
N THR A 34 -2.22 16.97 7.50
CA THR A 34 -1.97 16.55 6.13
C THR A 34 -2.87 15.37 5.74
N ASN A 35 -3.51 15.49 4.59
CA ASN A 35 -4.23 14.40 3.96
C ASN A 35 -3.26 13.47 3.22
N TYR A 36 -3.47 12.16 3.37
CA TYR A 36 -2.74 11.09 2.70
C TYR A 36 -3.76 10.14 2.07
N GLN A 37 -3.42 9.57 0.92
CA GLN A 37 -4.33 8.83 0.06
C GLN A 37 -3.79 7.46 -0.30
N TYR A 38 -4.71 6.54 -0.60
CA TYR A 38 -4.44 5.33 -1.35
C TYR A 38 -5.09 5.46 -2.72
N TYR A 39 -4.39 5.00 -3.75
CA TYR A 39 -4.91 4.77 -5.09
C TYR A 39 -4.81 3.28 -5.38
N VAL A 40 -5.96 2.62 -5.44
CA VAL A 40 -6.05 1.19 -5.73
C VAL A 40 -6.45 1.02 -7.19
N ALA A 41 -5.70 0.18 -7.91
CA ALA A 41 -6.04 -0.14 -9.29
C ALA A 41 -7.41 -0.82 -9.34
N PRO A 42 -8.34 -0.38 -10.22
CA PRO A 42 -9.69 -0.90 -10.26
C PRO A 42 -9.78 -2.31 -10.87
N ASN A 43 -8.72 -2.77 -11.56
CA ASN A 43 -8.72 -4.03 -12.29
C ASN A 43 -7.42 -4.80 -12.06
N TYR A 44 -7.51 -6.12 -12.19
CA TYR A 44 -6.37 -7.01 -12.28
C TYR A 44 -5.86 -7.09 -13.72
N VAL A 45 -4.55 -7.26 -13.88
CA VAL A 45 -3.89 -7.43 -15.19
C VAL A 45 -3.12 -8.74 -15.17
N THR A 46 -3.25 -9.53 -16.25
CA THR A 46 -2.47 -10.76 -16.38
C THR A 46 -1.03 -10.45 -16.80
N ILE A 47 -0.06 -10.74 -15.93
CA ILE A 47 1.38 -10.57 -16.20
C ILE A 47 2.07 -11.91 -15.91
N LYS A 48 2.53 -12.59 -16.96
CA LYS A 48 3.19 -13.91 -16.85
C LYS A 48 4.64 -13.77 -16.39
N PRO A 49 5.26 -14.83 -15.84
CA PRO A 49 6.69 -14.79 -15.52
C PRO A 49 7.53 -14.37 -16.72
N ASN A 50 8.52 -13.49 -16.49
CA ASN A 50 9.38 -12.91 -17.52
C ASN A 50 8.63 -12.10 -18.60
N SER A 51 7.47 -11.53 -18.28
CA SER A 51 6.74 -10.62 -19.16
C SER A 51 6.53 -9.24 -18.53
N GLU A 52 6.07 -8.31 -19.35
CA GLU A 52 5.76 -6.94 -18.95
C GLU A 52 4.24 -6.71 -18.99
N GLY A 53 3.77 -5.75 -18.21
CA GLY A 53 2.37 -5.36 -18.16
C GLY A 53 2.20 -4.00 -17.52
N SER A 54 1.10 -3.33 -17.84
CA SER A 54 0.79 -2.00 -17.35
C SER A 54 -0.52 -2.04 -16.56
N ILE A 55 -0.49 -1.56 -15.32
CA ILE A 55 -1.66 -1.51 -14.43
C ILE A 55 -2.04 -0.05 -14.24
N THR A 56 -3.19 0.37 -14.78
CA THR A 56 -3.72 1.71 -14.56
C THR A 56 -4.24 1.85 -13.14
N ILE A 57 -3.66 2.77 -12.37
CA ILE A 57 -4.02 3.06 -10.98
C ILE A 57 -5.01 4.22 -10.92
N LEU A 58 -4.81 5.25 -11.75
CA LEU A 58 -5.66 6.44 -11.79
C LEU A 58 -5.82 6.91 -13.23
N ASN A 59 -7.02 7.37 -13.58
CA ASN A 59 -7.31 8.07 -14.83
C ASN A 59 -7.95 9.41 -14.47
N GLU A 60 -7.21 10.49 -14.68
CA GLU A 60 -7.67 11.84 -14.34
C GLU A 60 -7.30 12.80 -15.46
N SER A 61 -8.27 13.62 -15.89
CA SER A 61 -8.04 14.65 -16.92
C SER A 61 -7.37 14.12 -18.19
N ASN A 62 -7.77 12.92 -18.64
CA ASN A 62 -7.21 12.24 -19.82
C ASN A 62 -5.73 11.81 -19.67
N VAL A 63 -5.21 11.76 -18.44
CA VAL A 63 -3.90 11.22 -18.09
C VAL A 63 -4.10 9.89 -17.36
N LEU A 64 -3.44 8.84 -17.85
CA LEU A 64 -3.35 7.55 -17.18
C LEU A 64 -2.08 7.51 -16.34
N TYR A 65 -2.23 7.18 -15.07
CA TYR A 65 -1.14 6.90 -14.17
C TYR A 65 -1.01 5.39 -14.00
N ASN A 66 0.06 4.83 -14.56
CA ASN A 66 0.25 3.40 -14.65
C ASN A 66 1.44 2.95 -13.80
N ALA A 67 1.29 1.79 -13.13
CA ALA A 67 2.43 0.99 -12.71
C ALA A 67 2.87 0.13 -13.91
N GLU A 68 4.02 0.47 -14.49
CA GLU A 68 4.66 -0.33 -15.52
C GLU A 68 5.48 -1.43 -14.84
N VAL A 69 5.04 -2.68 -14.99
CA VAL A 69 5.59 -3.85 -14.31
C VAL A 69 6.39 -4.69 -15.29
N LYS A 70 7.58 -5.09 -14.87
CA LYS A 70 8.37 -6.15 -15.50
C LYS A 70 8.50 -7.28 -14.49
N ARG A 71 7.74 -8.36 -14.70
CA ARG A 71 7.73 -9.50 -13.79
C ARG A 71 8.99 -10.33 -14.01
N GLY A 72 9.64 -10.70 -12.91
CA GLY A 72 10.76 -11.63 -12.92
C GLY A 72 10.33 -13.07 -13.22
N SER A 73 11.26 -14.00 -13.04
CA SER A 73 10.91 -15.42 -12.93
C SER A 73 10.13 -15.68 -11.64
N ASN A 74 9.29 -16.71 -11.62
CA ASN A 74 8.39 -16.95 -10.50
C ASN A 74 9.17 -17.20 -9.19
N GLY A 75 8.74 -16.58 -8.09
CA GLY A 75 9.40 -16.71 -6.78
C GLY A 75 10.79 -16.07 -6.70
N THR A 76 11.12 -15.13 -7.59
CA THR A 76 12.40 -14.40 -7.56
C THR A 76 12.18 -12.94 -7.14
N ASN A 77 13.24 -12.29 -6.66
CA ASN A 77 13.23 -10.86 -6.30
C ASN A 77 13.50 -9.93 -7.52
N GLN A 78 13.28 -10.42 -8.74
CA GLN A 78 13.65 -9.71 -9.97
C GLN A 78 12.52 -8.84 -10.52
N THR A 79 11.30 -8.93 -9.98
CA THR A 79 10.19 -8.06 -10.40
C THR A 79 10.54 -6.59 -10.17
N THR A 80 10.29 -5.76 -11.19
CA THR A 80 10.48 -4.32 -11.11
C THR A 80 9.22 -3.61 -11.53
N ALA A 81 8.98 -2.42 -10.98
CA ALA A 81 7.95 -1.53 -11.48
C ALA A 81 8.27 -0.07 -11.21
N GLN A 82 7.66 0.79 -12.00
CA GLN A 82 7.77 2.23 -11.90
C GLN A 82 6.45 2.89 -12.28
N MET A 83 6.17 4.04 -11.67
CA MET A 83 5.03 4.85 -12.05
C MET A 83 5.32 5.66 -13.31
N THR A 84 4.38 5.69 -14.23
CA THR A 84 4.40 6.55 -15.41
C THR A 84 3.10 7.33 -15.54
N ALA A 85 3.17 8.48 -16.20
CA ALA A 85 2.00 9.26 -16.58
C ALA A 85 2.00 9.41 -18.11
N VAL A 86 0.92 8.98 -18.75
CA VAL A 86 0.76 9.00 -20.21
C VAL A 86 -0.60 9.57 -20.60
N TRP A 87 -0.69 10.18 -21.79
CA TRP A 87 -1.97 10.61 -22.31
C TRP A 87 -2.82 9.41 -22.74
N ALA A 88 -4.09 9.37 -22.32
CA ALA A 88 -4.97 8.23 -22.61
C ALA A 88 -5.29 8.08 -24.11
N ASN A 89 -5.17 9.16 -24.89
CA ASN A 89 -5.50 9.16 -26.33
C ASN A 89 -4.41 8.54 -27.22
N ASN A 90 -3.14 8.56 -26.79
CA ASN A 90 -2.02 8.14 -27.64
C ASN A 90 -0.90 7.38 -26.89
N GLY A 91 -1.00 7.22 -25.57
CA GLY A 91 -0.02 6.52 -24.74
C GLY A 91 1.35 7.20 -24.62
N SER A 92 1.50 8.42 -25.15
CA SER A 92 2.75 9.17 -25.03
C SER A 92 2.91 9.73 -23.62
N LYS A 93 4.14 9.76 -23.12
CA LYS A 93 4.47 10.39 -21.83
C LYS A 93 3.94 11.81 -21.76
N VAL A 94 3.40 12.17 -20.60
CA VAL A 94 3.02 13.57 -20.35
C VAL A 94 4.30 14.39 -20.16
N ASN A 95 4.46 15.43 -20.96
CA ASN A 95 5.56 16.37 -20.87
C ASN A 95 5.00 17.77 -20.64
N LEU A 96 5.48 18.45 -19.60
CA LEU A 96 5.14 19.84 -19.31
C LEU A 96 6.42 20.66 -19.39
N ASN A 97 6.46 21.63 -20.31
CA ASN A 97 7.59 22.54 -20.51
C ASN A 97 8.95 21.84 -20.71
N GLY A 98 8.97 20.73 -21.45
CA GLY A 98 10.19 19.98 -21.73
C GLY A 98 10.56 18.95 -20.67
N THR A 99 9.82 18.85 -19.55
CA THR A 99 10.08 17.90 -18.48
C THR A 99 9.01 16.81 -18.40
N ASP A 100 9.42 15.56 -18.23
CA ASP A 100 8.52 14.43 -17.95
C ASP A 100 7.70 14.76 -16.68
N TYR A 101 6.39 14.86 -16.84
CA TYR A 101 5.47 15.12 -15.75
C TYR A 101 4.99 13.81 -15.17
N ASN A 102 5.33 13.54 -13.92
CA ASN A 102 4.73 12.48 -13.13
C ASN A 102 4.68 12.92 -11.65
N PRO A 103 3.55 13.43 -11.14
CA PRO A 103 3.38 13.78 -9.73
C PRO A 103 3.31 12.55 -8.81
N LEU A 104 2.96 11.38 -9.35
CA LEU A 104 2.74 10.14 -8.61
C LEU A 104 3.99 9.24 -8.61
N LYS A 105 5.18 9.84 -8.48
CA LYS A 105 6.44 9.08 -8.45
C LYS A 105 6.54 8.21 -7.21
N ALA A 106 6.77 6.92 -7.42
CA ALA A 106 7.03 5.97 -6.36
C ALA A 106 8.49 6.04 -5.90
N SER A 107 8.69 6.19 -4.60
CA SER A 107 9.99 6.09 -3.93
C SER A 107 10.36 4.68 -3.52
N ASN A 108 9.36 3.82 -3.30
CA ASN A 108 9.57 2.44 -2.87
C ASN A 108 8.70 1.51 -3.70
N LEU A 109 9.23 0.31 -3.94
CA LEU A 109 8.50 -0.83 -4.48
C LEU A 109 8.47 -1.93 -3.44
N VAL A 110 7.27 -2.39 -3.13
CA VAL A 110 7.02 -3.63 -2.40
C VAL A 110 6.24 -4.55 -3.33
N ALA A 111 6.76 -5.73 -3.62
CA ALA A 111 6.03 -6.75 -4.38
C ALA A 111 5.76 -7.95 -3.49
N ILE A 112 4.48 -8.32 -3.41
CA ILE A 112 3.99 -9.51 -2.72
C ILE A 112 3.36 -10.40 -3.79
N GLU A 113 4.02 -11.50 -4.07
CA GLU A 113 3.63 -12.43 -5.13
C GLU A 113 3.25 -13.76 -4.49
N ASP A 114 2.02 -14.22 -4.74
CA ASP A 114 1.45 -15.43 -4.12
C ASP A 114 1.52 -15.42 -2.58
N GLY A 115 1.35 -14.23 -1.99
CA GLY A 115 1.41 -14.02 -0.53
C GLY A 115 2.83 -13.92 0.05
N TYR A 116 3.87 -14.06 -0.78
CA TYR A 116 5.27 -13.94 -0.34
C TYR A 116 5.84 -12.58 -0.72
N LEU A 117 6.51 -11.92 0.23
CA LEU A 117 7.29 -10.72 -0.06
C LEU A 117 8.49 -11.08 -0.95
N THR A 118 8.43 -10.72 -2.24
CA THR A 118 9.52 -10.99 -3.20
C THR A 118 10.40 -9.78 -3.45
N VAL A 119 9.87 -8.56 -3.32
CA VAL A 119 10.63 -7.32 -3.50
C VAL A 119 10.30 -6.34 -2.39
N ASN A 120 11.33 -5.70 -1.83
CA ASN A 120 11.21 -4.53 -0.98
C ASN A 120 12.44 -3.65 -1.21
N LYS A 121 12.31 -2.59 -2.02
CA LYS A 121 13.45 -1.73 -2.38
C LYS A 121 13.04 -0.29 -2.62
N THR A 122 14.00 0.61 -2.39
CA THR A 122 13.90 2.01 -2.81
C THR A 122 14.12 2.13 -4.32
N LEU A 123 13.27 2.90 -4.99
CA LEU A 123 13.33 3.26 -6.41
C LEU A 123 13.98 4.64 -6.58
N ASP A 124 13.34 5.69 -6.04
CA ASP A 124 13.77 7.08 -6.12
C ASP A 124 13.52 7.76 -4.77
N LYS A 125 14.56 8.25 -4.10
CA LYS A 125 14.44 8.88 -2.78
C LYS A 125 13.58 10.16 -2.79
N ASN A 126 13.33 10.73 -3.96
CA ASN A 126 12.52 11.95 -4.12
C ASN A 126 11.04 11.65 -4.46
N GLY A 127 10.64 10.38 -4.54
CA GLY A 127 9.24 10.01 -4.72
C GLY A 127 8.43 10.21 -3.43
N ASN A 128 7.18 10.62 -3.56
CA ASN A 128 6.28 10.82 -2.41
C ASN A 128 5.42 9.59 -2.11
N PHE A 129 5.45 8.59 -3.00
CA PHE A 129 4.56 7.45 -2.91
C PHE A 129 5.30 6.12 -2.73
N THR A 130 4.63 5.14 -2.15
CA THR A 130 5.05 3.74 -2.15
C THR A 130 4.13 2.94 -3.06
N LEU A 131 4.72 2.15 -3.97
CA LEU A 131 3.99 1.27 -4.87
C LEU A 131 4.02 -0.16 -4.33
N TYR A 132 2.83 -0.69 -4.04
CA TYR A 132 2.61 -2.10 -3.75
C TYR A 132 2.14 -2.82 -5.01
N LEU A 133 2.82 -3.90 -5.37
CA LEU A 133 2.35 -4.86 -6.36
C LEU A 133 1.90 -6.11 -5.62
N LEU A 134 0.67 -6.52 -5.88
CA LEU A 134 0.07 -7.71 -5.28
C LEU A 134 -0.27 -8.67 -6.41
N SER A 135 0.10 -9.95 -6.27
CA SER A 135 -0.31 -10.96 -7.24
C SER A 135 -0.81 -12.26 -6.63
N SER A 136 -1.72 -12.89 -7.37
CA SER A 136 -2.14 -14.28 -7.20
C SER A 136 -2.04 -14.98 -8.55
N GLY A 137 -1.11 -15.92 -8.66
CA GLY A 137 -0.75 -16.60 -9.90
C GLY A 137 -0.18 -15.63 -10.95
N ASN A 138 -0.99 -15.33 -11.97
CA ASN A 138 -0.61 -14.39 -13.03
C ASN A 138 -1.38 -13.08 -12.97
N GLU A 139 -2.32 -12.93 -12.05
CA GLU A 139 -3.11 -11.72 -11.91
C GLU A 139 -2.42 -10.76 -10.96
N TYR A 140 -2.10 -9.57 -11.46
CA TYR A 140 -1.48 -8.50 -10.70
C TYR A 140 -2.46 -7.36 -10.51
N THR A 141 -2.43 -6.76 -9.33
CA THR A 141 -3.00 -5.45 -9.05
C THR A 141 -1.94 -4.57 -8.39
N ALA A 142 -2.22 -3.28 -8.30
CA ALA A 142 -1.34 -2.30 -7.70
C ALA A 142 -2.08 -1.39 -6.72
N ILE A 143 -1.37 -1.01 -5.66
CA ILE A 143 -1.79 0.04 -4.73
C ILE A 143 -0.66 1.06 -4.67
N LEU A 144 -0.96 2.32 -4.99
CA LEU A 144 -0.06 3.43 -4.74
C LEU A 144 -0.56 4.16 -3.49
N MET A 145 0.33 4.56 -2.59
CA MET A 145 -0.05 5.28 -1.38
C MET A 145 1.01 6.30 -1.01
N ASP A 146 0.63 7.39 -0.35
CA ASP A 146 1.61 8.29 0.26
C ASP A 146 2.55 7.50 1.19
N ASN A 147 3.83 7.87 1.22
CA ASN A 147 4.85 7.15 1.98
C ASN A 147 4.52 7.00 3.46
N GLU A 148 3.84 7.99 4.03
CA GLU A 148 3.39 8.07 5.42
C GLU A 148 2.38 6.99 5.77
N LEU A 149 1.66 6.45 4.78
CA LEU A 149 0.66 5.41 4.97
C LEU A 149 1.25 3.99 4.92
N LYS A 150 2.44 3.81 4.33
CA LYS A 150 3.07 2.49 4.11
C LYS A 150 3.12 1.66 5.39
N ASP A 151 3.53 2.27 6.50
CA ASP A 151 3.74 1.58 7.77
C ASP A 151 2.57 1.77 8.74
N SER A 152 1.44 2.34 8.29
CA SER A 152 0.25 2.54 9.11
C SER A 152 -0.37 1.21 9.56
N VAL A 153 -1.04 1.24 10.72
CA VAL A 153 -1.76 0.07 11.24
C VAL A 153 -2.83 -0.40 10.23
N PHE A 154 -3.49 0.53 9.55
CA PHE A 154 -4.46 0.20 8.50
C PHE A 154 -3.81 -0.59 7.35
N THR A 155 -2.71 -0.09 6.78
CA THR A 155 -1.98 -0.80 5.71
C THR A 155 -1.54 -2.18 6.17
N ARG A 156 -0.94 -2.26 7.36
CA ARG A 156 -0.41 -3.53 7.88
C ARG A 156 -1.50 -4.56 8.13
N LEU A 157 -2.60 -4.18 8.77
CA LEU A 157 -3.67 -5.11 9.13
C LEU A 157 -4.62 -5.40 7.96
N PHE A 158 -5.06 -4.36 7.24
CA PHE A 158 -6.08 -4.51 6.21
C PHE A 158 -5.51 -4.87 4.84
N LEU A 159 -4.49 -4.17 4.36
CA LEU A 159 -3.93 -4.40 3.02
C LEU A 159 -2.93 -5.55 3.00
N LEU A 160 -2.16 -5.74 4.08
CA LEU A 160 -1.12 -6.76 4.19
C LEU A 160 -1.51 -7.97 5.04
N GLY A 161 -2.77 -8.05 5.51
CA GLY A 161 -3.25 -9.20 6.27
C GLY A 161 -2.52 -9.45 7.59
N GLY A 162 -1.94 -8.41 8.20
CA GLY A 162 -1.25 -8.50 9.48
C GLY A 162 0.16 -9.11 9.43
N VAL A 163 0.80 -9.14 8.26
CA VAL A 163 2.18 -9.63 8.12
C VAL A 163 3.15 -8.78 8.95
N GLY A 164 4.07 -9.46 9.65
CA GLY A 164 5.15 -8.81 10.40
C GLY A 164 4.70 -8.15 11.71
N GLN A 165 3.62 -8.64 12.33
CA GLN A 165 3.18 -8.25 13.67
C GLN A 165 2.56 -9.44 14.41
N ASP A 166 2.57 -9.40 15.74
CA ASP A 166 2.02 -10.41 16.66
C ASP A 166 1.03 -9.82 17.69
N THR A 167 0.79 -8.51 17.60
CA THR A 167 -0.04 -7.72 18.52
C THR A 167 -1.54 -7.94 18.28
N PHE A 168 -1.94 -8.19 17.04
CA PHE A 168 -3.32 -8.32 16.60
C PHE A 168 -3.56 -9.70 15.99
N THR A 169 -4.69 -10.27 16.35
CA THR A 169 -5.21 -11.52 15.79
C THR A 169 -6.46 -11.20 14.98
N ILE A 170 -6.56 -11.76 13.78
CA ILE A 170 -7.78 -11.64 12.99
C ILE A 170 -8.88 -12.47 13.65
N SER A 171 -10.03 -11.85 13.90
CA SER A 171 -11.17 -12.47 14.56
C SER A 171 -12.29 -12.81 13.57
N ASN A 172 -12.44 -12.00 12.53
CA ASN A 172 -13.42 -12.20 11.46
C ASN A 172 -12.96 -11.48 10.19
N MET A 173 -13.29 -12.05 9.03
CA MET A 173 -13.08 -11.41 7.73
C MET A 173 -14.31 -11.66 6.86
N GLN A 174 -14.85 -10.58 6.32
CA GLN A 174 -15.96 -10.56 5.39
C GLN A 174 -15.56 -9.71 4.18
N ASP A 175 -16.34 -9.79 3.10
CA ASP A 175 -16.05 -9.02 1.90
C ASP A 175 -15.93 -7.52 2.25
N GLY A 176 -14.74 -6.96 2.03
CA GLY A 176 -14.43 -5.57 2.35
C GLY A 176 -14.35 -5.19 3.84
N VAL A 177 -14.42 -6.11 4.81
CA VAL A 177 -14.34 -5.81 6.26
C VAL A 177 -13.49 -6.83 7.01
N ALA A 178 -12.55 -6.36 7.83
CA ALA A 178 -11.74 -7.20 8.70
C ALA A 178 -11.83 -6.72 10.17
N THR A 179 -12.04 -7.66 11.08
CA THR A 179 -12.06 -7.40 12.52
C THR A 179 -10.86 -8.03 13.19
N TRP A 180 -10.12 -7.23 13.95
CA TRP A 180 -8.90 -7.60 14.65
C TRP A 180 -9.06 -7.41 16.16
N THR A 181 -8.51 -8.32 16.95
CA THR A 181 -8.48 -8.24 18.42
C THR A 181 -7.05 -8.24 18.92
N ILE A 182 -6.80 -7.59 20.05
CA ILE A 182 -5.47 -7.60 20.69
C ILE A 182 -5.12 -9.02 21.13
N ASN A 183 -3.91 -9.45 20.81
CA ASN A 183 -3.34 -10.69 21.29
C ASN A 183 -2.89 -10.50 22.75
N ASN A 184 -3.71 -10.96 23.69
CA ASN A 184 -3.41 -10.87 25.13
C ASN A 184 -2.20 -11.73 25.56
N GLY A 185 -1.59 -12.50 24.66
CA GLY A 185 -0.32 -13.19 24.90
C GLY A 185 0.92 -12.29 24.76
N ALA A 186 0.81 -11.15 24.08
CA ALA A 186 1.94 -10.24 23.82
C ALA A 186 2.31 -9.35 25.03
N SER A 187 1.49 -9.34 26.09
CA SER A 187 1.61 -8.44 27.25
C SER A 187 2.08 -9.13 28.54
N SER A 188 2.75 -10.30 28.46
CA SER A 188 3.12 -11.09 29.66
C SER A 188 4.62 -11.17 29.98
N SER A 189 5.53 -10.46 29.30
CA SER A 189 6.97 -10.58 29.57
C SER A 189 7.57 -9.59 30.58
N ASP A 190 6.86 -8.55 31.02
CA ASP A 190 7.50 -7.44 31.77
C ASP A 190 7.13 -7.37 33.26
N ASN A 191 6.80 -8.49 33.91
CA ASN A 191 6.62 -8.52 35.36
C ASN A 191 7.17 -9.81 35.99
N ALA A 192 8.47 -10.02 35.84
CA ALA A 192 9.21 -10.96 36.66
C ALA A 192 10.67 -10.50 36.80
N ASP A 193 10.90 -9.48 37.63
CA ASP A 193 12.14 -9.19 38.36
C ASP A 193 11.87 -7.93 39.21
N SER A 194 12.13 -7.81 40.50
CA SER A 194 12.67 -8.71 41.52
C SER A 194 12.44 -7.98 42.87
N ASN A 195 11.68 -8.54 43.80
CA ASN A 195 11.79 -8.16 45.21
C ASN A 195 12.86 -9.07 45.83
N ALA A 196 14.03 -8.49 46.09
CA ALA A 196 15.06 -9.02 46.97
C ALA A 196 15.44 -7.91 47.97
#